data_AF-A0A7M2QQ34-F1
#
_entry.id   AF-A0A7M2QQ34-F1
#
_cell.length_a   1.000
_cell.length_b   1.000
_cell.length_c   1.000
_cell.angle_alpha   90.00
_cell.angle_beta   90.00
_cell.angle_gamma   90.00
#
_symmetry.space_group_name_H-M   'P 1'
#
loop_
_entity.id
_entity.type
_entity.pdbx_description
1 polymer ?
#
loop_
_entity_poly.entity_id
_entity_poly.type
_entity_poly.pdbx_seq_one_letter_code
_entity_poly.pdbx_strand_id
1 'polypeptide(L)'
;MTLTAQFLSLLVMIASGIVGAACIDLVRTIKYYAPPRSFRRKGYIALELITWLILGIASFYLLFKVRAGEWRIVDPIAQLAGFYCYQLYFQSVFRFGGRLIYIILLRPLWLIFNFFVSIIRWIIRALMRVVRLLLLPFRPLVKKTKQLRLKKKG
;
A
#
# COMPACT_ATOMS: atom_id res chain seq x y z
N MET A 1 -10.97 13.13 41.77
CA MET A 1 -11.83 12.43 40.79
C MET A 1 -11.75 10.94 41.08
N THR A 2 -12.90 10.35 41.40
CA THR A 2 -13.04 9.03 42.02
C THR A 2 -12.79 7.92 40.99
N LEU A 3 -12.41 6.74 41.47
CA LEU A 3 -11.83 5.59 40.72
C LEU A 3 -12.41 5.31 39.32
N THR A 4 -13.70 5.57 39.09
CA THR A 4 -14.40 5.37 37.81
C THR A 4 -13.73 6.06 36.62
N ALA A 5 -13.23 7.30 36.79
CA ALA A 5 -12.55 8.02 35.71
C ALA A 5 -11.17 7.40 35.36
N GLN A 6 -10.49 6.85 36.37
CA GLN A 6 -9.21 6.16 36.18
C GLN A 6 -9.42 4.82 35.46
N PHE A 7 -10.46 4.06 35.82
CA PHE A 7 -10.83 2.84 35.09
C PHE A 7 -11.21 3.11 33.64
N LEU A 8 -12.06 4.12 33.40
CA LEU A 8 -12.48 4.46 32.04
C LEU A 8 -11.29 4.87 31.16
N SER A 9 -10.39 5.71 31.69
CA SER A 9 -9.19 6.11 30.97
C SER A 9 -8.26 4.94 30.65
N LEU A 10 -8.13 3.97 31.56
CA LEU A 10 -7.34 2.77 31.36
C LEU A 10 -7.96 1.86 30.29
N LEU A 11 -9.29 1.72 30.29
CA LEU A 11 -10.03 0.99 29.27
C LEU A 11 -9.85 1.64 27.89
N VAL A 12 -9.89 2.98 27.81
CA VAL A 12 -9.61 3.71 26.56
C VAL A 12 -8.19 3.44 26.06
N MET A 13 -7.20 3.35 26.96
CA MET A 13 -5.84 2.98 26.57
C MET A 13 -5.74 1.56 26.03
N ILE A 14 -6.40 0.59 26.67
CA ILE A 14 -6.50 -0.79 26.15
C ILE A 14 -7.17 -0.79 24.77
N ALA A 15 -8.30 -0.11 24.63
CA ALA A 15 -9.01 -0.01 23.35
C ALA A 15 -8.13 0.63 22.26
N SER A 16 -7.35 1.66 22.59
CA SER A 16 -6.39 2.26 21.66
C SER A 16 -5.32 1.28 21.20
N GLY A 17 -4.84 0.41 22.11
CA GLY A 17 -3.90 -0.67 21.80
C GLY A 17 -4.48 -1.71 20.84
N ILE A 18 -5.75 -2.09 21.04
CA ILE A 18 -6.48 -3.00 20.12
C ILE A 18 -6.59 -2.38 18.73
N VAL A 19 -7.01 -1.11 18.66
CA VAL A 19 -7.16 -0.38 17.38
C VAL A 19 -5.81 -0.22 16.68
N GLY A 20 -4.76 0.14 17.41
CA GLY A 20 -3.40 0.24 16.86
C GLY A 20 -2.89 -1.08 16.30
N ALA A 21 -3.12 -2.18 17.01
CA ALA A 21 -2.80 -3.53 16.55
C ALA A 21 -3.57 -3.89 15.26
N ALA A 22 -4.86 -3.57 15.20
CA ALA A 22 -5.69 -3.77 14.03
C ALA A 22 -5.19 -2.99 12.80
N CYS A 23 -4.80 -1.73 12.99
CA CYS A 23 -4.23 -0.91 11.91
C CYS A 23 -2.92 -1.51 11.37
N ILE A 24 -2.02 -1.94 12.25
CA ILE A 24 -0.74 -2.56 11.85
C ILE A 24 -0.99 -3.89 11.12
N ASP A 25 -1.88 -4.73 11.64
CA ASP A 25 -2.21 -6.02 11.01
C ASP A 25 -2.88 -5.82 9.65
N LEU A 26 -3.70 -4.77 9.47
CA LEU A 26 -4.28 -4.41 8.18
C LEU A 26 -3.22 -4.00 7.17
N VAL A 27 -2.28 -3.12 7.54
CA VAL A 27 -1.18 -2.69 6.67
C VAL A 27 -0.29 -3.89 6.28
N ARG A 28 -0.04 -4.80 7.23
CA ARG A 28 0.71 -6.04 6.98
C ARG A 28 -0.07 -7.03 6.10
N THR A 29 -1.38 -7.08 6.22
CA THR A 29 -2.24 -7.88 5.35
C THR A 29 -2.17 -7.37 3.91
N ILE A 30 -2.20 -6.05 3.70
CA ILE A 30 -2.05 -5.46 2.36
C ILE A 30 -0.66 -5.80 1.77
N LYS A 31 0.40 -5.83 2.60
CA LYS A 31 1.74 -6.29 2.18
C LYS A 31 1.73 -7.74 1.71
N TYR A 32 0.99 -8.62 2.39
CA TYR A 32 0.89 -10.03 2.01
C TYR A 32 0.19 -10.24 0.67
N TYR A 33 -0.87 -9.48 0.38
CA TYR A 33 -1.58 -9.55 -0.90
C TYR A 33 -0.86 -8.84 -2.06
N ALA A 34 0.25 -8.15 -1.80
CA ALA A 34 1.02 -7.46 -2.83
C ALA A 34 1.92 -8.41 -3.64
N PRO A 35 1.99 -8.27 -4.98
CA PRO A 35 2.83 -9.12 -5.81
C PRO A 35 4.34 -8.95 -5.49
N PRO A 36 5.08 -10.06 -5.31
CA PRO A 36 6.42 -10.07 -4.67
C PRO A 36 7.55 -9.36 -5.43
N ARG A 37 7.37 -9.07 -6.73
CA ARG A 37 8.39 -8.46 -7.62
C ARG A 37 8.10 -7.02 -8.05
N SER A 38 7.08 -6.37 -7.51
CA SER A 38 6.71 -5.01 -7.94
C SER A 38 7.45 -3.92 -7.14
N PHE A 39 7.73 -2.77 -7.78
CA PHE A 39 8.15 -1.50 -7.14
C PHE A 39 7.27 -1.13 -5.93
N ARG A 40 6.03 -1.63 -5.91
CA ARG A 40 5.07 -1.54 -4.80
C ARG A 40 5.61 -2.09 -3.48
N ARG A 41 6.46 -3.13 -3.49
CA ARG A 41 7.07 -3.70 -2.26
C ARG A 41 7.91 -2.69 -1.48
N LYS A 42 8.58 -1.76 -2.17
CA LYS A 42 9.34 -0.66 -1.54
C LYS A 42 8.42 0.36 -0.88
N GLY A 43 7.26 0.65 -1.49
CA GLY A 43 6.25 1.53 -0.92
C GLY A 43 5.64 1.02 0.39
N TYR A 44 5.59 -0.29 0.62
CA TYR A 44 5.08 -0.85 1.87
C TYR A 44 5.90 -0.50 3.10
N ILE A 45 7.22 -0.40 2.97
CA ILE A 45 8.08 0.00 4.10
C ILE A 45 7.72 1.43 4.51
N ALA A 46 7.56 2.33 3.53
CA ALA A 46 7.12 3.70 3.80
C ALA A 46 5.72 3.74 4.41
N LEU A 47 4.76 2.96 3.89
CA LEU A 47 3.41 2.87 4.46
C LEU A 47 3.39 2.35 5.90
N GLU A 48 4.15 1.29 6.20
CA GLU A 48 4.28 0.76 7.56
C GLU A 48 4.86 1.83 8.49
N LEU A 49 5.92 2.53 8.07
CA LEU A 49 6.57 3.58 8.86
C LEU A 49 5.66 4.80 9.09
N ILE A 50 4.92 5.24 8.06
CA ILE A 50 3.90 6.30 8.18
C ILE A 50 2.79 5.87 9.13
N THR A 51 2.36 4.61 9.08
CA THR A 51 1.31 4.08 9.97
C THR A 51 1.79 4.09 11.42
N TRP A 52 3.02 3.68 11.69
CA TRP A 52 3.62 3.77 13.02
C TRP A 52 3.69 5.21 13.52
N LEU A 53 4.09 6.15 12.66
CA LEU A 53 4.12 7.58 13.00
C LEU A 53 2.72 8.09 13.39
N ILE A 54 1.71 7.82 12.56
CA ILE A 54 0.33 8.24 12.80
C ILE A 54 -0.22 7.62 14.09
N LEU A 55 0.04 6.33 14.33
CA LEU A 55 -0.42 5.64 15.54
C LEU A 55 0.27 6.18 16.80
N GLY A 56 1.56 6.53 16.72
CA GLY A 56 2.28 7.19 17.80
C GLY A 56 1.68 8.56 18.13
N ILE A 57 1.44 9.38 17.12
CA ILE A 57 0.80 10.71 17.28
C ILE A 57 -0.62 10.57 17.84
N ALA A 58 -1.41 9.64 17.30
CA ALA A 58 -2.78 9.39 17.75
C ALA A 58 -2.84 8.89 19.20
N SER A 59 -1.91 8.01 19.59
CA SER A 59 -1.77 7.54 20.97
C SER A 59 -1.41 8.67 21.92
N PHE A 60 -0.47 9.54 21.53
CA PHE A 60 -0.10 10.71 22.31
C PHE A 60 -1.25 11.72 22.45
N TYR A 61 -1.99 11.95 21.37
CA TYR A 61 -3.17 12.82 21.40
C TYR A 61 -4.28 12.27 22.32
N LEU A 62 -4.49 10.95 22.31
CA LEU A 62 -5.43 10.30 23.24
C LEU A 62 -5.00 10.45 24.69
N LEU A 63 -3.71 10.28 24.99
CA LEU A 63 -3.17 10.52 26.33
C LEU A 63 -3.41 11.97 26.79
N PHE A 64 -3.18 12.94 25.90
CA PHE A 64 -3.44 14.35 26.18
C PHE A 64 -4.91 14.63 26.47
N LYS A 65 -5.84 14.05 25.69
CA LYS A 65 -7.28 14.28 25.86
C LYS A 65 -7.87 13.59 27.09
N VAL A 66 -7.45 12.36 27.37
CA VAL A 66 -8.07 11.54 28.41
C VAL A 66 -7.48 11.83 29.79
N ARG A 67 -6.21 12.23 29.86
CA ARG A 67 -5.48 12.40 31.13
C ARG A 67 -4.75 13.73 31.26
N ALA A 68 -5.12 14.73 30.45
CA ALA A 68 -4.50 16.06 30.46
C ALA A 68 -2.96 16.06 30.29
N GLY A 69 -2.40 14.99 29.71
CA GLY A 69 -0.97 14.85 29.47
C GLY A 69 -0.16 14.21 30.62
N GLU A 70 -0.79 13.73 31.68
CA GLU A 70 -0.10 12.94 32.71
C GLU A 70 0.37 11.58 32.16
N TRP A 71 1.68 11.40 32.04
CA TRP A 71 2.29 10.14 31.63
C TRP A 71 2.41 9.18 32.81
N ARG A 72 1.75 8.02 32.74
CA ARG A 72 1.87 6.97 33.75
C ARG A 72 2.44 5.69 33.14
N ILE A 73 3.23 4.95 33.91
CA ILE A 73 3.80 3.66 33.48
C ILE A 73 2.71 2.65 33.09
N VAL A 74 1.52 2.76 33.67
CA VAL A 74 0.39 1.89 33.36
C VAL A 74 -0.18 2.08 31.95
N ASP A 75 0.06 3.23 31.31
CA ASP A 75 -0.49 3.56 29.99
C ASP A 75 0.12 2.75 28.85
N PRO A 76 1.46 2.68 28.69
CA PRO A 76 2.07 1.78 27.71
C PRO A 76 1.77 0.31 28.01
N ILE A 77 1.65 -0.08 29.28
CA ILE A 77 1.26 -1.45 29.67
C ILE A 77 -0.17 -1.74 29.21
N ALA A 78 -1.10 -0.80 29.40
CA ALA A 78 -2.48 -0.93 28.94
C ALA A 78 -2.57 -1.01 27.41
N GLN A 79 -1.78 -0.21 26.69
CA GLN A 79 -1.71 -0.29 25.23
C GLN A 79 -1.13 -1.63 24.74
N LEU A 80 -0.07 -2.14 25.38
CA LEU A 80 0.48 -3.46 25.08
C LEU A 80 -0.53 -4.57 25.39
N ALA A 81 -1.24 -4.48 26.51
CA ALA A 81 -2.30 -5.42 26.87
C ALA A 81 -3.42 -5.43 25.80
N GLY A 82 -3.84 -4.26 25.32
CA GLY A 82 -4.75 -4.13 24.19
C GLY A 82 -4.20 -4.76 22.91
N PHE A 83 -2.91 -4.57 22.63
CA PHE A 83 -2.25 -5.15 21.47
C PHE A 83 -2.24 -6.69 21.51
N TYR A 84 -1.98 -7.29 22.67
CA TYR A 84 -2.08 -8.75 22.86
C TYR A 84 -3.52 -9.24 22.83
N CYS A 85 -4.46 -8.51 23.43
CA CYS A 85 -5.88 -8.83 23.37
C CYS A 85 -6.38 -8.91 21.91
N TYR A 86 -5.95 -7.97 21.07
CA TYR A 86 -6.22 -8.02 19.64
C TYR A 86 -5.71 -9.32 19.00
N GLN A 87 -4.45 -9.69 19.24
CA GLN A 87 -3.84 -10.87 18.62
C GLN A 87 -4.54 -12.17 19.00
N LEU A 88 -4.94 -12.29 20.27
CA LEU A 88 -5.55 -13.52 20.79
C LEU A 88 -7.00 -13.69 20.34
N TYR A 89 -7.80 -12.62 20.36
CA TYR A 89 -9.26 -12.73 20.18
C TYR A 89 -9.76 -12.14 18.86
N PHE A 90 -9.19 -11.03 18.40
CA PHE A 90 -9.77 -10.23 17.30
C PHE A 90 -9.06 -10.42 15.96
N GLN A 91 -7.82 -10.92 15.95
CA GLN A 91 -7.01 -11.08 14.75
C GLN A 91 -7.71 -11.89 13.64
N SER A 92 -8.43 -12.95 13.99
CA SER A 92 -9.17 -13.76 13.02
C SER A 92 -10.28 -12.94 12.33
N VAL A 93 -11.06 -12.20 13.11
CA VAL A 93 -12.18 -11.38 12.63
C VAL A 93 -11.69 -10.25 11.73
N PHE A 94 -10.63 -9.54 12.14
CA PHE A 94 -10.08 -8.45 11.36
C PHE A 94 -9.40 -8.92 10.07
N ARG A 95 -8.76 -10.10 10.06
CA ARG A 95 -8.23 -10.67 8.81
C ARG A 95 -9.32 -11.13 7.84
N PHE A 96 -10.46 -11.53 8.36
CA PHE A 96 -11.63 -11.79 7.52
C PHE A 96 -12.17 -10.48 6.93
N GLY A 97 -12.33 -9.44 7.76
CA GLY A 97 -12.73 -8.10 7.30
C GLY A 97 -11.75 -7.50 6.28
N GLY A 98 -10.45 -7.58 6.52
CA GLY A 98 -9.41 -7.12 5.61
C GLY A 98 -9.43 -7.85 4.26
N ARG A 99 -9.73 -9.16 4.26
CA ARG A 99 -9.97 -9.92 3.03
C ARG A 99 -11.20 -9.41 2.27
N LEU A 100 -12.30 -9.14 2.97
CA LEU A 100 -13.51 -8.56 2.38
C LEU A 100 -13.21 -7.21 1.74
N ILE A 101 -12.55 -6.32 2.47
CA ILE A 101 -12.16 -4.98 2.01
C ILE A 101 -11.27 -5.09 0.76
N TYR A 102 -10.30 -6.01 0.76
CA TYR A 102 -9.44 -6.22 -0.40
C TYR A 102 -10.23 -6.66 -1.64
N ILE A 103 -11.16 -7.60 -1.47
CA ILE A 103 -11.98 -8.12 -2.57
C ILE A 103 -12.96 -7.06 -3.09
N ILE A 104 -13.57 -6.28 -2.19
CA ILE A 104 -14.63 -5.33 -2.53
C ILE A 104 -14.08 -3.99 -3.03
N LEU A 105 -12.98 -3.47 -2.46
CA LEU A 105 -12.46 -2.14 -2.80
C LEU A 105 -11.19 -2.21 -3.65
N LEU A 106 -10.17 -2.93 -3.18
CA LEU A 106 -8.85 -2.91 -3.86
C LEU A 106 -8.86 -3.66 -5.20
N ARG A 107 -9.53 -4.83 -5.27
CA ARG A 107 -9.60 -5.62 -6.49
C ARG A 107 -10.27 -4.88 -7.66
N PRO A 108 -11.43 -4.22 -7.52
CA PRO A 108 -12.04 -3.49 -8.63
C PRO A 108 -11.22 -2.25 -9.04
N LEU A 109 -10.71 -1.47 -8.08
CA LEU A 109 -9.81 -0.35 -8.37
C LEU A 109 -8.58 -0.81 -9.19
N TRP A 110 -8.05 -1.98 -8.85
CA TRP A 110 -6.91 -2.57 -9.57
C TRP A 110 -7.26 -2.95 -11.00
N LEU A 111 -8.44 -3.54 -11.20
CA LEU A 111 -8.92 -3.96 -12.52
C LEU A 111 -9.11 -2.75 -13.43
N ILE A 112 -9.68 -1.67 -12.90
CA ILE A 112 -9.87 -0.39 -13.59
C ILE A 112 -8.50 0.19 -14.00
N PHE A 113 -7.54 0.27 -13.08
CA PHE A 113 -6.21 0.81 -13.40
C PHE A 113 -5.51 -0.01 -14.50
N ASN A 114 -5.54 -1.35 -14.39
CA ASN A 114 -4.96 -2.23 -15.40
C ASN A 114 -5.67 -2.08 -16.75
N PHE A 115 -6.98 -1.85 -16.76
CA PHE A 115 -7.76 -1.60 -17.98
C PHE A 115 -7.24 -0.35 -18.70
N PHE A 116 -7.09 0.77 -18.00
CA PHE A 116 -6.52 2.00 -18.58
C PHE A 116 -5.10 1.81 -19.11
N VAL A 117 -4.22 1.17 -18.34
CA VAL A 117 -2.84 0.91 -18.79
C VAL A 117 -2.80 -0.03 -19.99
N SER A 118 -3.75 -0.95 -20.12
CA SER A 118 -3.86 -1.83 -21.28
C SER A 118 -4.30 -1.07 -22.54
N ILE A 119 -5.26 -0.14 -22.40
CA ILE A 119 -5.71 0.75 -23.48
C ILE A 119 -4.54 1.60 -23.97
N ILE A 120 -3.81 2.27 -23.07
CA ILE A 120 -2.67 3.11 -23.43
C ILE A 120 -1.60 2.30 -24.19
N ARG A 121 -1.25 1.10 -23.69
CA ARG A 121 -0.30 0.21 -24.38
C ARG A 121 -0.82 -0.28 -25.73
N TRP A 122 -2.12 -0.45 -25.88
CA TRP A 122 -2.72 -0.84 -27.15
C TRP A 122 -2.64 0.30 -28.16
N ILE A 123 -2.95 1.54 -27.74
CA ILE A 123 -2.80 2.76 -28.56
C ILE A 123 -1.36 2.95 -29.01
N ILE A 124 -0.38 2.86 -28.10
CA ILE A 124 1.04 3.00 -28.44
C ILE A 124 1.47 1.92 -29.45
N ARG A 125 1.03 0.67 -29.25
CA ARG A 125 1.34 -0.42 -30.19
C ARG A 125 0.69 -0.21 -31.55
N ALA A 126 -0.53 0.30 -31.59
CA ALA A 126 -1.23 0.64 -32.83
C ALA A 126 -0.46 1.75 -33.59
N LEU A 127 -0.08 2.82 -32.89
CA LEU A 127 0.71 3.91 -33.46
C LEU A 127 2.05 3.40 -34.03
N MET A 128 2.76 2.55 -33.28
CA MET A 128 4.02 1.94 -33.73
C MET A 128 3.86 0.98 -34.92
N ARG A 129 2.67 0.41 -35.17
CA ARG A 129 2.41 -0.37 -36.39
C ARG A 129 2.20 0.54 -37.59
N VAL A 130 1.43 1.62 -37.42
CA VAL A 130 1.19 2.62 -38.47
C VAL A 130 2.52 3.25 -38.92
N VAL A 131 3.36 3.67 -37.96
CA VAL A 131 4.70 4.22 -38.26
C VAL A 131 5.57 3.22 -39.01
N ARG A 132 5.55 1.93 -38.63
CA ARG A 132 6.30 0.89 -39.36
C ARG A 132 5.78 0.64 -40.78
N LEU A 133 4.46 0.69 -40.98
CA LEU A 133 3.81 0.61 -42.30
C LEU A 133 4.19 1.80 -43.20
N LEU A 134 4.31 2.99 -42.62
CA LEU A 134 4.77 4.19 -43.34
C LEU A 134 6.28 4.16 -43.67
N LEU A 135 7.09 3.53 -42.83
CA LEU A 135 8.55 3.37 -43.05
C LEU A 135 8.91 2.17 -43.95
N LEU A 136 7.99 1.25 -44.20
CA LEU A 136 8.15 0.10 -45.10
C LEU A 136 8.53 0.49 -46.55
N PRO A 137 7.91 1.49 -47.22
CA PRO A 137 8.29 1.90 -48.58
C PRO A 137 9.70 2.50 -48.70
N PHE A 138 10.32 2.95 -47.61
CA PHE A 138 11.69 3.52 -47.62
C PHE A 138 12.80 2.48 -47.42
N ARG A 139 12.47 1.23 -47.04
CA ARG A 139 13.46 0.14 -46.90
C ARG A 139 14.21 -0.25 -48.18
N PRO A 140 13.61 -0.29 -49.39
CA PRO A 140 14.35 -0.62 -50.61
C PRO A 140 15.38 0.45 -51.04
N LEU A 141 15.20 1.72 -50.65
CA LEU A 141 16.12 2.81 -51.01
C LEU A 141 17.47 2.73 -50.26
N VAL A 142 17.46 2.23 -49.03
CA VAL A 142 18.67 2.04 -48.22
C VAL A 142 19.51 0.85 -48.70
N LYS A 143 18.88 -0.20 -49.27
CA LYS A 143 19.61 -1.32 -49.88
C LYS A 143 20.29 -0.93 -51.20
N LYS A 144 19.64 -0.07 -52.00
CA LYS A 144 20.18 0.41 -53.29
C LYS A 144 21.43 1.28 -53.11
N THR A 145 21.44 2.16 -52.11
CA THR A 145 22.62 2.99 -51.77
C THR A 145 23.77 2.17 -51.20
N LYS A 146 23.49 1.10 -50.44
CA LYS A 146 24.53 0.20 -49.91
C LYS A 146 25.20 -0.65 -51.01
N GLN A 147 24.45 -1.10 -52.02
CA GLN A 147 24.99 -1.79 -53.20
C GLN A 147 25.87 -0.88 -54.08
N LEU A 148 25.45 0.38 -54.28
CA LEU A 148 26.24 1.36 -55.05
C LEU A 148 27.56 1.73 -54.36
N ARG A 149 27.60 1.72 -53.02
CA ARG A 149 28.82 2.01 -52.25
C ARG A 149 29.83 0.85 -52.24
N LEU A 150 29.38 -0.39 -52.42
CA LEU A 150 30.24 -1.57 -52.54
C LEU A 150 30.85 -1.69 -53.96
N LYS A 151 30.12 -1.29 -55.00
CA LYS A 151 30.61 -1.32 -56.39
C LYS A 151 31.67 -0.24 -56.69
N LYS A 152 31.79 0.80 -55.86
CA LYS A 152 32.79 1.87 -55.99
C LYS A 152 34.12 1.56 -55.25
N LYS A 153 34.22 0.39 -54.61
CA LYS A 153 35.37 -0.08 -53.84
C LYS A 153 36.05 -1.34 -54.43
N GLY A 154 35.61 -1.80 -55.60
CA GLY A 154 36.21 -2.89 -56.36
C GLY A 154 36.87 -2.34 -57.62
#